data_AF-A0A7K9Q2Y1-F1
#
_entry.id   AF-A0A7K9Q2Y1-F1
#
_cell.length_a   1.000
_cell.length_b   1.000
_cell.length_c   1.000
_cell.angle_alpha   90.00
_cell.angle_beta   90.00
_cell.angle_gamma   90.00
#
_symmetry.space_group_name_H-M   'P 1'
#
loop_
_entity.id
_entity.type
_entity.pdbx_description
1 polymer ?
#
loop_
_entity_poly.entity_id
_entity_poly.type
_entity_poly.pdbx_seq_one_letter_code
_entity_poly.pdbx_strand_id
1 'polypeptide(L)'
;PAQHREPLQAEFPKKKDSVQRWELLRGRVERTRASGRGAPSYADWEVMLQFCFPRLDINVSKGLGHLLKSPFSVHPKTGRVSVPLDLQRLDQFDPFAVPTITSLCHELDTAGSDGEQEDVRVGVWGSPAPTPTSAHSPNPPDYKKTSLAPYVRILEQFVEGMESARRGERIRRSGESQGVP
;
A
#
# COMPACT_ATOMS: atom_id res chain seq x y z
N PRO A 1 -33.94 10.55 1.37
CA PRO A 1 -35.26 11.17 1.05
C PRO A 1 -36.42 10.43 1.73
N ALA A 2 -37.34 11.17 2.38
CA ALA A 2 -38.45 10.59 3.16
C ALA A 2 -39.32 9.59 2.34
N GLN A 3 -39.50 9.85 1.04
CA GLN A 3 -40.34 9.05 0.12
C GLN A 3 -39.92 7.57 -0.01
N HIS A 4 -38.66 7.23 0.26
CA HIS A 4 -38.18 5.85 0.15
C HIS A 4 -38.14 5.14 1.52
N ARG A 5 -38.17 5.90 2.62
CA ARG A 5 -37.88 5.38 3.96
C ARG A 5 -38.95 4.37 4.40
N GLU A 6 -40.21 4.78 4.42
CA GLU A 6 -41.30 3.91 4.90
C GLU A 6 -41.47 2.64 4.04
N PRO A 7 -41.46 2.72 2.68
CA PRO A 7 -41.58 1.51 1.86
C PRO A 7 -40.40 0.55 2.03
N LEU A 8 -39.17 1.08 2.13
CA LEU A 8 -38.00 0.24 2.38
C LEU A 8 -38.06 -0.40 3.77
N GLN A 9 -38.46 0.36 4.80
CA GLN A 9 -38.59 -0.14 6.17
C GLN A 9 -39.64 -1.25 6.29
N ALA A 10 -40.75 -1.16 5.55
CA ALA A 10 -41.78 -2.20 5.52
C ALA A 10 -41.35 -3.47 4.75
N GLU A 11 -40.50 -3.34 3.74
CA GLU A 11 -40.09 -4.47 2.89
C GLU A 11 -38.77 -5.12 3.28
N PHE A 12 -37.83 -4.40 3.89
CA PHE A 12 -36.54 -4.96 4.31
C PHE A 12 -36.65 -6.18 5.23
N PRO A 13 -37.56 -6.21 6.23
CA PRO A 13 -37.76 -7.40 7.06
C PRO A 13 -38.25 -8.62 6.28
N LYS A 14 -38.88 -8.42 5.11
CA LYS A 14 -39.38 -9.49 4.24
C LYS A 14 -38.29 -10.08 3.33
N LYS A 15 -37.09 -9.50 3.30
CA LYS A 15 -35.96 -9.96 2.48
C LYS A 15 -34.99 -10.80 3.30
N LYS A 16 -34.50 -11.89 2.70
CA LYS A 16 -33.68 -12.91 3.36
C LYS A 16 -32.30 -12.38 3.77
N ASP A 17 -31.65 -11.59 2.92
CA ASP A 17 -30.26 -11.18 3.07
C ASP A 17 -30.03 -9.73 2.62
N SER A 18 -28.79 -9.24 2.82
CA SER A 18 -28.38 -7.89 2.43
C SER A 18 -28.42 -7.67 0.91
N VAL A 19 -28.13 -8.71 0.11
CA VAL A 19 -28.14 -8.64 -1.35
C VAL A 19 -29.55 -8.30 -1.85
N GLN A 20 -30.56 -9.02 -1.37
CA GLN A 20 -31.96 -8.76 -1.74
C GLN A 20 -32.45 -7.37 -1.29
N ARG A 21 -32.03 -6.91 -0.11
CA ARG A 21 -32.37 -5.56 0.39
C ARG A 21 -31.72 -4.48 -0.47
N TRP A 22 -30.46 -4.70 -0.88
CA TRP A 22 -29.72 -3.78 -1.74
C TRP A 22 -30.35 -3.65 -3.13
N GLU A 23 -30.72 -4.77 -3.76
CA GLU A 23 -31.39 -4.77 -5.06
C GLU A 23 -32.76 -4.07 -5.00
N LEU A 24 -33.52 -4.26 -3.91
CA LEU A 24 -34.77 -3.51 -3.70
C LEU A 24 -34.54 -2.01 -3.60
N LEU A 25 -33.51 -1.57 -2.86
CA LEU A 25 -33.15 -0.16 -2.71
C LEU A 25 -32.75 0.45 -4.05
N ARG A 26 -31.79 -0.17 -4.75
CA ARG A 26 -31.35 0.26 -6.08
C ARG A 26 -32.50 0.34 -7.06
N GLY A 27 -33.33 -0.70 -7.16
CA GLY A 27 -34.47 -0.73 -8.07
C GLY A 27 -35.52 0.34 -7.76
N ARG A 28 -35.67 0.77 -6.49
CA ARG A 28 -36.57 1.89 -6.12
C ARG A 28 -35.97 3.24 -6.50
N VAL A 29 -34.70 3.47 -6.20
CA VAL A 29 -34.00 4.73 -6.49
C VAL A 29 -33.89 4.95 -8.00
N GLU A 30 -33.55 3.91 -8.76
CA GLU A 30 -33.43 3.98 -10.22
C GLU A 30 -34.77 4.27 -10.90
N ARG A 31 -35.87 3.65 -10.43
CA ARG A 31 -37.22 3.98 -10.93
C ARG A 31 -37.59 5.43 -10.70
N THR A 32 -37.25 5.99 -9.54
CA THR A 32 -37.49 7.41 -9.26
C THR A 32 -36.66 8.30 -10.18
N ARG A 33 -35.38 8.00 -10.39
CA ARG A 33 -34.53 8.70 -11.38
C ARG A 33 -35.12 8.64 -12.78
N ALA A 34 -35.47 7.44 -13.26
CA ALA A 34 -36.00 7.23 -14.61
C ALA A 34 -37.39 7.85 -14.83
N SER A 35 -38.20 7.96 -13.78
CA SER A 35 -39.56 8.52 -13.89
C SER A 35 -39.59 10.02 -14.22
N GLY A 36 -38.51 10.76 -13.95
CA GLY A 36 -38.46 12.23 -14.10
C GLY A 36 -39.46 12.99 -13.20
N ARG A 37 -40.20 12.30 -12.32
CA ARG A 37 -41.19 12.90 -11.42
C ARG A 37 -40.53 13.18 -10.07
N GLY A 38 -40.38 14.45 -9.74
CA GLY A 38 -39.74 14.90 -8.49
C GLY A 38 -38.22 14.98 -8.59
N ALA A 39 -37.57 15.28 -7.46
CA ALA A 39 -36.12 15.38 -7.40
C ALA A 39 -35.46 13.99 -7.54
N PRO A 40 -34.41 13.83 -8.38
CA PRO A 40 -33.69 12.57 -8.49
C PRO A 40 -33.03 12.22 -7.16
N SER A 41 -33.10 10.94 -6.78
CA SER A 41 -32.38 10.41 -5.62
C SER A 41 -31.14 9.68 -6.09
N TYR A 42 -30.02 9.90 -5.41
CA TYR A 42 -28.74 9.20 -5.62
C TYR A 42 -28.36 8.38 -4.37
N ALA A 43 -29.36 7.94 -3.61
CA ALA A 43 -29.14 7.35 -2.29
C ALA A 43 -28.33 6.04 -2.37
N ASP A 44 -28.43 5.31 -3.47
CA ASP A 44 -27.59 4.14 -3.75
C ASP A 44 -26.11 4.54 -3.88
N TRP A 45 -25.80 5.55 -4.68
CA TRP A 45 -24.45 6.09 -4.82
C TRP A 45 -23.92 6.70 -3.51
N GLU A 46 -24.74 7.48 -2.81
CA GLU A 46 -24.38 8.08 -1.52
C GLU A 46 -24.05 7.01 -0.48
N VAL A 47 -24.83 5.92 -0.42
CA VAL A 47 -24.55 4.78 0.46
C VAL A 47 -23.25 4.10 0.03
N MET A 48 -23.04 3.83 -1.26
CA MET A 48 -21.78 3.24 -1.73
C MET A 48 -20.57 4.11 -1.35
N LEU A 49 -20.65 5.42 -1.55
CA LEU A 49 -19.57 6.34 -1.20
C LEU A 49 -19.35 6.38 0.31
N GLN A 50 -20.40 6.46 1.11
CA GLN A 50 -20.29 6.53 2.56
C GLN A 50 -19.60 5.29 3.17
N PHE A 51 -19.85 4.11 2.58
CA PHE A 51 -19.33 2.83 3.08
C PHE A 51 -18.01 2.40 2.44
N CYS A 52 -17.78 2.73 1.17
CA CYS A 52 -16.65 2.20 0.39
C CYS A 52 -15.61 3.26 -0.01
N PHE A 53 -15.95 4.56 0.01
CA PHE A 53 -14.98 5.59 -0.36
C PHE A 53 -13.95 5.80 0.76
N PRO A 54 -12.65 5.97 0.43
CA PRO A 54 -11.62 6.18 1.44
C PRO A 54 -11.86 7.47 2.23
N ARG A 55 -11.78 7.36 3.56
CA ARG A 55 -11.81 8.53 4.47
C ARG A 55 -10.42 9.13 4.52
N LEU A 56 -10.26 10.31 3.93
CA LEU A 56 -8.98 11.01 3.87
C LEU A 56 -8.75 11.81 5.16
N ASP A 57 -7.63 11.56 5.83
CA ASP A 57 -7.17 12.43 6.92
C ASP A 57 -6.57 13.70 6.30
N ILE A 58 -7.35 14.78 6.30
CA ILE A 58 -6.97 16.02 5.64
C ILE A 58 -5.70 16.66 6.24
N ASN A 59 -5.38 16.38 7.50
CA ASN A 59 -4.26 17.03 8.18
C ASN A 59 -2.91 16.46 7.72
N VAL A 60 -2.87 15.25 7.17
CA VAL A 60 -1.64 14.64 6.65
C VAL A 60 -1.25 15.17 5.27
N SER A 61 -2.19 15.83 4.55
CA SER A 61 -1.97 16.30 3.17
C SER A 61 -1.97 17.82 3.01
N LYS A 62 -2.40 18.60 4.02
CA LYS A 62 -2.51 20.07 3.94
C LYS A 62 -1.18 20.80 4.09
N GLY A 63 -0.31 20.34 4.98
CA GLY A 63 0.89 21.05 5.39
C GLY A 63 2.16 20.34 4.94
N LEU A 64 3.17 21.10 4.51
CA LEU A 64 4.46 20.55 4.08
C LEU A 64 5.33 20.04 5.26
N GLY A 65 5.01 20.41 6.49
CA GLY A 65 5.77 20.02 7.70
C GLY A 65 5.30 18.73 8.36
N HIS A 66 4.38 17.97 7.75
CA HIS A 66 3.84 16.77 8.35
C HIS A 66 4.87 15.62 8.33
N LEU A 67 5.11 15.01 9.49
CA LEU A 67 6.01 13.85 9.61
C LEU A 67 5.21 12.56 9.43
N LEU A 68 5.59 11.78 8.43
CA LEU A 68 5.02 10.45 8.17
C LEU A 68 5.98 9.35 8.57
N LYS A 69 5.43 8.17 8.85
CA LYS A 69 6.21 6.97 9.14
C LYS A 69 7.10 6.63 7.94
N SER A 70 8.38 6.35 8.20
CA SER A 70 9.31 5.91 7.17
C SER A 70 8.97 4.48 6.69
N PRO A 71 9.09 4.18 5.38
CA PRO A 71 9.06 2.81 4.88
C PRO A 71 10.05 1.91 5.65
N PHE A 72 9.71 0.62 5.76
CA PHE A 72 10.46 -0.40 6.51
C PHE A 72 10.60 -0.16 8.02
N SER A 73 9.97 0.87 8.58
CA SER A 73 9.95 1.05 10.03
C SER A 73 9.08 -0.02 10.72
N VAL A 74 9.55 -0.56 11.83
CA VAL A 74 8.81 -1.53 12.65
C VAL A 74 7.69 -0.83 13.42
N HIS A 75 6.47 -1.36 13.37
CA HIS A 75 5.37 -0.84 14.17
C HIS A 75 5.47 -1.34 15.62
N PRO A 76 5.53 -0.45 16.63
CA PRO A 76 5.95 -0.82 17.99
C PRO A 76 5.00 -1.82 18.67
N LYS A 77 3.69 -1.75 18.38
CA LYS A 77 2.70 -2.64 19.03
C LYS A 77 2.56 -3.99 18.35
N THR A 78 2.84 -4.08 17.05
CA THR A 78 2.57 -5.31 16.27
C THR A 78 3.85 -6.01 15.83
N GLY A 79 5.01 -5.36 15.96
CA GLY A 79 6.28 -5.86 15.45
C GLY A 79 6.36 -5.95 13.92
N ARG A 80 5.28 -5.63 13.19
CA ARG A 80 5.22 -5.72 11.72
C ARG A 80 6.02 -4.61 11.06
N VAL A 81 6.71 -4.97 9.98
CA VAL A 81 7.45 -4.02 9.14
C VAL A 81 6.49 -3.24 8.24
N SER A 82 6.66 -1.91 8.11
CA SER A 82 5.91 -1.12 7.14
C SER A 82 6.43 -1.35 5.72
N VAL A 83 5.90 -2.37 5.06
CA VAL A 83 6.33 -2.79 3.72
C VAL A 83 5.65 -1.99 2.59
N PRO A 84 6.33 -1.74 1.45
CA PRO A 84 5.69 -1.28 0.23
C PRO A 84 4.60 -2.25 -0.26
N LEU A 85 3.59 -1.71 -0.93
CA LEU A 85 2.50 -2.50 -1.51
C LEU A 85 2.72 -2.69 -3.01
N ASP A 86 2.52 -3.92 -3.49
CA ASP A 86 2.49 -4.23 -4.91
C ASP A 86 1.11 -3.86 -5.48
N LEU A 87 1.06 -2.84 -6.33
CA LEU A 87 -0.17 -2.36 -6.95
C LEU A 87 -0.75 -3.36 -7.97
N GLN A 88 0.06 -4.26 -8.53
CA GLN A 88 -0.40 -5.28 -9.48
C GLN A 88 -1.09 -6.47 -8.78
N ARG A 89 -0.81 -6.65 -7.48
CA ARG A 89 -1.33 -7.76 -6.67
C ARG A 89 -1.98 -7.28 -5.38
N LEU A 90 -2.55 -6.08 -5.40
CA LEU A 90 -3.08 -5.42 -4.20
C LEU A 90 -4.21 -6.22 -3.52
N ASP A 91 -5.08 -6.86 -4.31
CA ASP A 91 -6.18 -7.70 -3.79
C ASP A 91 -5.69 -8.94 -3.01
N GLN A 92 -4.42 -9.31 -3.18
CA GLN A 92 -3.79 -10.44 -2.51
C GLN A 92 -3.00 -10.02 -1.26
N PHE A 93 -2.91 -8.72 -0.98
CA PHE A 93 -2.19 -8.22 0.18
C PHE A 93 -2.92 -8.57 1.47
N ASP A 94 -2.28 -9.37 2.32
CA ASP A 94 -2.77 -9.69 3.66
C ASP A 94 -1.97 -8.92 4.73
N PRO A 95 -2.58 -7.96 5.46
CA PRO A 95 -1.91 -7.21 6.52
C PRO A 95 -1.51 -8.08 7.73
N PHE A 96 -2.02 -9.30 7.86
CA PHE A 96 -1.66 -10.25 8.92
C PHE A 96 -0.46 -11.11 8.56
N ALA A 97 -0.18 -11.30 7.27
CA ALA A 97 0.97 -12.06 6.75
C ALA A 97 2.26 -11.23 6.62
N VAL A 98 2.19 -9.90 6.82
CA VAL A 98 3.36 -9.01 6.78
C VAL A 98 4.40 -9.45 7.83
N PRO A 99 5.70 -9.57 7.46
CA PRO A 99 6.73 -10.05 8.35
C PRO A 99 6.90 -9.18 9.59
N THR A 100 7.19 -9.83 10.70
CA THR A 100 7.52 -9.18 11.97
C THR A 100 9.02 -9.12 12.16
N ILE A 101 9.51 -8.17 12.96
CA ILE A 101 10.94 -8.10 13.28
C ILE A 101 11.45 -9.40 13.89
N THR A 102 10.66 -10.03 14.78
CA THR A 102 11.02 -11.31 15.42
C THR A 102 11.11 -12.44 14.41
N SER A 103 10.16 -12.54 13.45
CA SER A 103 10.22 -13.57 12.42
C SER A 103 11.43 -13.38 11.50
N LEU A 104 11.74 -12.14 11.13
CA LEU A 104 12.92 -11.84 10.30
C LEU A 104 14.23 -12.18 11.00
N CYS A 105 14.37 -11.87 12.30
CA CYS A 105 15.53 -12.28 13.09
C CYS A 105 15.68 -13.81 13.10
N HIS A 106 14.59 -14.54 13.35
CA HIS A 106 14.61 -16.00 13.34
C HIS A 106 15.01 -16.59 11.97
N GLU A 107 14.51 -16.02 10.87
CA GLU A 107 14.88 -16.42 9.51
C GLU A 107 16.38 -16.21 9.25
N LEU A 108 16.96 -15.12 9.75
CA LEU A 108 18.40 -14.84 9.64
C LEU A 108 19.25 -15.81 10.47
N ASP A 109 18.87 -16.05 11.72
CA ASP A 109 19.57 -16.98 12.61
C ASP A 109 19.57 -18.41 12.03
N THR A 110 18.44 -18.81 11.44
CA THR A 110 18.31 -20.10 10.75
C THR A 110 19.18 -20.15 9.50
N ALA A 111 19.13 -19.11 8.66
CA ALA A 111 19.91 -19.06 7.42
C ALA A 111 21.42 -18.93 7.64
N GLY A 112 21.86 -18.43 8.80
CA GLY A 112 23.26 -18.35 9.21
C GLY A 112 23.79 -19.65 9.84
N SER A 113 22.92 -20.53 10.31
CA SER A 113 23.31 -21.80 10.93
C SER A 113 23.76 -22.87 9.90
N ASP A 114 23.43 -22.69 8.63
CA ASP A 114 23.79 -23.60 7.52
C ASP A 114 25.18 -23.31 6.90
N GLY A 115 25.92 -22.33 7.42
CA GLY A 115 27.30 -22.00 6.99
C GLY A 115 28.20 -21.80 8.20
N GLU A 116 29.07 -22.78 8.47
CA GLU A 116 29.96 -22.80 9.64
C GLU A 116 30.87 -21.56 9.75
N GLN A 117 30.96 -21.04 10.99
CA GLN A 117 32.00 -20.14 11.55
C GLN A 117 32.39 -18.88 10.74
N GLU A 118 31.74 -17.76 11.04
CA GLU A 118 32.36 -16.43 10.93
C GLU A 118 32.26 -15.68 12.27
N ASP A 119 33.39 -15.12 12.70
CA ASP A 119 33.57 -14.33 13.91
C ASP A 119 32.40 -13.39 14.21
N VAL A 120 31.93 -13.40 15.46
CA VAL A 120 30.96 -12.44 16.01
C VAL A 120 31.52 -11.03 15.87
N ARG A 121 31.26 -10.38 14.74
CA ARG A 121 31.38 -8.93 14.59
C ARG A 121 30.04 -8.33 14.97
N VAL A 122 29.91 -7.94 16.23
CA VAL A 122 28.88 -7.01 16.67
C VAL A 122 29.09 -5.70 15.91
N GLY A 123 28.42 -5.56 14.76
CA GLY A 123 28.43 -4.34 13.97
C GLY A 123 27.65 -3.25 14.69
N VAL A 124 28.36 -2.34 15.34
CA VAL A 124 27.80 -1.07 15.80
C VAL A 124 27.30 -0.30 14.57
N TRP A 125 26.03 0.13 14.62
CA TRP A 125 25.43 0.93 13.55
C TRP A 125 26.19 2.26 13.42
N GLY A 126 26.95 2.45 12.33
CA GLY A 126 27.68 3.70 12.05
C GLY A 126 29.20 3.59 11.79
N SER A 127 29.80 2.39 11.84
CA SER A 127 31.21 2.24 11.45
C SER A 127 31.38 2.18 9.92
N PRO A 128 32.45 2.80 9.37
CA PRO A 128 32.71 2.79 7.94
C PRO A 128 33.00 1.37 7.46
N ALA A 129 32.44 1.01 6.31
CA ALA A 129 32.60 -0.31 5.70
C ALA A 129 34.09 -0.68 5.55
N PRO A 130 34.50 -1.92 5.90
CA PRO A 130 35.87 -2.36 5.65
C PRO A 130 36.11 -2.42 4.15
N THR A 131 37.29 -1.94 3.73
CA THR A 131 37.73 -1.97 2.32
C THR A 131 37.87 -3.42 1.84
N PRO A 132 37.27 -3.79 0.69
CA PRO A 132 37.31 -5.16 0.20
C PRO A 132 38.70 -5.45 -0.39
N THR A 133 39.52 -6.18 0.35
CA THR A 133 40.73 -6.85 -0.16
C THR A 133 40.43 -8.34 -0.25
N SER A 134 39.76 -8.77 -1.33
CA SER A 134 39.85 -10.10 -1.96
C SER A 134 38.69 -10.28 -2.94
N ALA A 135 38.97 -10.89 -4.08
CA ALA A 135 38.07 -11.11 -5.22
C ALA A 135 36.98 -12.17 -4.94
N HIS A 136 36.14 -11.92 -3.94
CA HIS A 136 34.94 -12.71 -3.68
C HIS A 136 33.73 -11.91 -4.17
N SER A 137 32.87 -12.55 -4.98
CA SER A 137 31.55 -12.00 -5.33
C SER A 137 30.88 -11.53 -4.03
N PRO A 138 30.39 -10.28 -3.94
CA PRO A 138 29.77 -9.80 -2.71
C PRO A 138 28.62 -10.76 -2.37
N ASN A 139 28.72 -11.39 -1.20
CA ASN A 139 27.68 -12.27 -0.69
C ASN A 139 26.35 -11.49 -0.74
N PRO A 140 25.25 -12.05 -1.26
CA PRO A 140 24.00 -11.32 -1.34
C PRO A 140 23.61 -10.79 0.05
N PRO A 141 23.08 -9.55 0.13
CA PRO A 141 22.64 -8.96 1.39
C PRO A 141 21.73 -9.91 2.18
N ASP A 142 21.92 -9.99 3.49
CA ASP A 142 21.24 -11.00 4.32
C ASP A 142 19.71 -10.92 4.28
N TYR A 143 19.14 -9.72 4.10
CA TYR A 143 17.69 -9.57 3.93
C TYR A 143 17.14 -10.38 2.76
N LYS A 144 17.95 -10.71 1.75
CA LYS A 144 17.54 -11.54 0.59
C LYS A 144 17.22 -12.98 0.99
N LYS A 145 17.69 -13.42 2.16
CA LYS A 145 17.41 -14.74 2.75
C LYS A 145 16.12 -14.75 3.58
N THR A 146 15.44 -13.61 3.69
CA THR A 146 14.26 -13.43 4.54
C THR A 146 13.00 -13.16 3.73
N SER A 147 11.84 -13.31 4.38
CA SER A 147 10.52 -12.91 3.90
C SER A 147 10.39 -11.41 3.64
N LEU A 148 11.38 -10.58 4.01
CA LEU A 148 11.43 -9.17 3.65
C LEU A 148 11.84 -8.93 2.18
N ALA A 149 12.57 -9.88 1.58
CA ALA A 149 13.16 -9.71 0.25
C ALA A 149 12.18 -9.29 -0.85
N PRO A 150 10.96 -9.87 -0.96
CA PRO A 150 9.99 -9.47 -1.99
C PRO A 150 9.57 -8.01 -1.85
N TYR A 151 9.45 -7.50 -0.63
CA TYR A 151 9.05 -6.12 -0.36
C TYR A 151 10.15 -5.11 -0.68
N VAL A 152 11.41 -5.48 -0.49
CA VAL A 152 12.55 -4.66 -0.91
C VAL A 152 12.58 -4.54 -2.43
N ARG A 153 12.32 -5.64 -3.17
CA ARG A 153 12.23 -5.61 -4.63
C ARG A 153 11.17 -4.64 -5.15
N ILE A 154 10.02 -4.55 -4.48
CA ILE A 154 8.97 -3.57 -4.84
C ILE A 154 9.52 -2.14 -4.71
N LEU A 155 10.27 -1.83 -3.64
CA LEU A 155 10.89 -0.51 -3.50
C LEU A 155 11.96 -0.28 -4.57
N GLU A 156 12.82 -1.26 -4.84
CA GLU A 156 13.88 -1.17 -5.86
C GLU A 156 13.28 -0.79 -7.23
N GLN A 157 12.23 -1.50 -7.66
CA GLN A 157 11.51 -1.21 -8.91
C GLN A 157 10.90 0.21 -8.93
N PHE A 158 10.34 0.65 -7.81
CA PHE A 158 9.80 2.01 -7.70
C PHE A 158 10.90 3.07 -7.86
N VAL A 159 12.04 2.89 -7.19
CA VAL A 159 13.18 3.82 -7.27
C VAL A 159 13.77 3.83 -8.67
N GLU A 160 13.96 2.68 -9.31
CA GLU A 160 14.43 2.57 -10.71
C GLU A 160 13.51 3.33 -11.68
N GLY A 161 12.19 3.24 -11.47
CA GLY A 161 11.19 4.00 -12.22
C GLY A 161 11.34 5.52 -12.03
N MET A 162 11.55 5.97 -10.79
CA MET A 162 11.81 7.38 -10.49
C MET A 162 13.10 7.90 -11.14
N GLU A 163 14.18 7.12 -11.09
CA GLU A 163 15.46 7.48 -11.69
C GLU A 163 15.37 7.60 -13.21
N SER A 164 14.68 6.66 -13.85
CA SER A 164 14.44 6.65 -15.28
C SER A 164 13.65 7.90 -15.72
N ALA A 165 12.58 8.23 -14.99
CA ALA A 165 11.78 9.43 -15.25
C ALA A 165 12.61 10.73 -15.12
N ARG A 166 13.40 10.85 -14.04
CA ARG A 166 14.29 12.00 -13.82
C ARG A 166 15.34 12.16 -14.92
N ARG A 167 15.92 11.04 -15.37
CA ARG A 167 16.90 11.04 -16.47
C ARG A 167 16.25 11.52 -17.77
N GLY A 168 15.06 11.02 -18.09
CA GLY A 168 14.28 11.45 -19.26
C GLY A 168 13.95 12.94 -19.24
N GLU A 169 13.52 13.46 -18.09
CA GLU A 169 13.23 14.89 -17.94
C GLU A 169 14.49 15.77 -18.13
N ARG A 170 15.63 15.34 -17.58
CA ARG A 170 16.90 16.06 -17.74
C ARG A 170 17.32 16.13 -19.21
N ILE A 171 17.18 15.02 -19.95
CA ILE A 171 17.49 14.97 -21.38
C ILE A 171 16.57 15.90 -22.18
N ARG A 172 15.26 15.90 -21.89
CA ARG A 172 14.30 16.79 -22.56
C ARG A 172 14.63 18.27 -22.34
N ARG A 173 14.93 18.66 -21.10
CA ARG A 173 15.33 20.05 -20.77
C ARG A 173 16.64 20.46 -21.45
N SER A 174 17.60 19.55 -21.62
CA SER A 174 18.84 19.84 -22.37
C SER A 174 18.62 19.96 -23.89
N GLY A 175 17.67 19.22 -24.45
CA GLY A 175 17.32 19.31 -25.88
C GLY A 175 16.55 20.59 -26.22
N GLU A 176 15.64 21.03 -25.36
CA GLU A 176 14.91 22.31 -25.50
C GLU A 176 15.86 23.52 -25.38
N SER A 177 16.91 23.42 -24.57
CA SER A 177 17.92 24.49 -24.41
C SER A 177 18.88 24.61 -25.59
N GLN A 178 18.94 23.61 -26.48
CA GLN A 178 19.80 23.60 -27.68
C GLN A 178 19.02 23.93 -28.98
N GLY A 179 17.72 24.19 -28.88
CA GLY A 179 16.82 24.42 -30.02
C GLY A 179 16.24 25.84 -30.11
N VAL A 180 16.97 26.86 -29.67
CA VAL A 180 16.59 28.26 -29.86
C VAL A 180 17.50 28.88 -30.93
N PRO A 181 16.99 29.22 -32.14
CA PRO A 181 17.71 30.04 -33.10
C PRO A 181 17.87 31.49 -32.61
#